data_AF-A0A967D9X7-F1
#
_entry.id   AF-A0A967D9X7-F1
#
_cell.length_a   1.000
_cell.length_b   1.000
_cell.length_c   1.000
_cell.angle_alpha   90.00
_cell.angle_beta   90.00
_cell.angle_gamma   90.00
#
_symmetry.space_group_name_H-M   'P 1'
#
loop_
_entity.id
_entity.type
_entity.pdbx_description
1 polymer ?
#
loop_
_entity_poly.entity_id
_entity_poly.type
_entity_poly.pdbx_seq_one_letter_code
_entity_poly.pdbx_strand_id
1 'polypeptide(L)'
;MSQQLLLEDVTAQQIFDENIGDLKLSWISGLEGADRKFNADAVRSAAASSDLVGHLNMIHPSRIQIFGNQEIDYHAKLPSAERQTQISALIASNPPCIIVADGCNADEELQLYCQRSSTPLFATNTSAAEVIDHLRFYLTKIGAPCITMHGVFMDILGLGVLITGESGLGKSELGLELISRGHGLVADDAVDFTRLGPDYIEGRCPEI
;
A
#
# COMPACT_ATOMS: atom_id res chain seq x y z
N MET A 1 -10.11 -2.42 21.53
CA MET A 1 -8.73 -1.88 21.46
C MET A 1 -8.45 -1.62 19.99
N SER A 2 -8.27 -0.36 19.61
CA SER A 2 -7.93 0.03 18.25
C SER A 2 -6.54 -0.53 17.93
N GLN A 3 -6.45 -1.51 17.04
CA GLN A 3 -5.17 -1.94 16.49
C GLN A 3 -4.54 -0.74 15.79
N GLN A 4 -3.32 -0.44 16.20
CA GLN A 4 -2.45 0.59 15.65
C GLN A 4 -2.21 0.27 14.17
N LEU A 5 -2.31 1.26 13.29
CA LEU A 5 -2.04 1.09 11.85
C LEU A 5 -0.68 0.39 11.67
N LEU A 6 -0.68 -0.83 11.13
CA LEU A 6 0.51 -1.68 10.91
C LEU A 6 1.49 -1.11 9.87
N LEU A 7 1.21 0.09 9.36
CA LEU A 7 1.99 0.77 8.32
C LEU A 7 3.34 1.30 8.82
N GLU A 8 3.51 1.46 10.14
CA GLU A 8 4.78 1.94 10.72
C GLU A 8 5.95 0.97 10.46
N ASP A 9 5.66 -0.31 10.22
CA ASP A 9 6.69 -1.32 9.96
C ASP A 9 6.93 -1.62 8.47
N VAL A 10 6.07 -1.11 7.58
CA VAL A 10 6.18 -1.33 6.14
C VAL A 10 7.41 -0.58 5.61
N THR A 11 8.32 -1.34 4.99
CA THR A 11 9.56 -0.80 4.44
C THR A 11 9.42 -0.43 2.97
N ALA A 12 10.30 0.44 2.48
CA ALA A 12 10.40 0.77 1.06
C ALA A 12 10.73 -0.47 0.20
N GLN A 13 11.55 -1.39 0.73
CA GLN A 13 11.84 -2.68 0.10
C GLN A 13 10.56 -3.50 -0.07
N GLN A 14 9.74 -3.61 0.97
CA GLN A 14 8.48 -4.35 0.90
C GLN A 14 7.51 -3.71 -0.11
N ILE A 15 7.39 -2.37 -0.11
CA ILE A 15 6.59 -1.65 -1.11
C ILE A 15 7.10 -1.96 -2.52
N PHE A 16 8.41 -1.99 -2.73
CA PHE A 16 8.98 -2.33 -4.02
C PHE A 16 8.67 -3.78 -4.43
N ASP A 17 8.99 -4.75 -3.58
CA ASP A 17 8.86 -6.18 -3.89
C ASP A 17 7.41 -6.61 -4.14
N GLU A 18 6.46 -6.09 -3.35
CA GLU A 18 5.04 -6.45 -3.48
C GLU A 18 4.38 -5.76 -4.68
N ASN A 19 4.93 -4.66 -5.19
CA ASN A 19 4.32 -3.88 -6.28
C ASN A 19 5.13 -3.91 -7.59
N ILE A 20 6.31 -4.54 -7.62
CA ILE A 20 7.18 -4.57 -8.81
C ILE A 20 6.51 -5.22 -10.03
N GLY A 21 5.72 -6.27 -9.81
CA GLY A 21 5.05 -7.02 -10.88
C GLY A 21 3.95 -6.20 -11.56
N ASP A 22 3.06 -5.62 -10.74
CA ASP A 22 1.89 -4.90 -11.22
C ASP A 22 2.25 -3.51 -11.77
N LEU A 23 3.14 -2.80 -11.08
CA LEU A 23 3.53 -1.44 -11.43
C LEU A 23 4.79 -1.37 -12.29
N LYS A 24 5.46 -2.49 -12.59
CA LYS A 24 6.71 -2.54 -13.37
C LYS A 24 7.77 -1.57 -12.83
N LEU A 25 7.91 -1.54 -11.50
CA LEU A 25 8.82 -0.62 -10.82
C LEU A 25 10.28 -0.98 -11.14
N SER A 26 11.11 0.06 -11.23
CA SER A 26 12.55 -0.05 -11.35
C SER A 26 13.20 0.78 -10.26
N TRP A 27 14.21 0.23 -9.59
CA TRP A 27 14.96 0.94 -8.56
C TRP A 27 16.06 1.77 -9.20
N ILE A 28 16.02 3.09 -9.04
CA ILE A 28 16.95 4.02 -9.68
C ILE A 28 18.08 4.43 -8.74
N SER A 29 17.77 4.83 -7.50
CA SER A 29 18.77 5.26 -6.52
C SER A 29 18.29 5.10 -5.07
N GLY A 30 19.19 5.30 -4.11
CA GLY A 30 18.84 5.23 -2.69
C GLY A 30 18.64 3.81 -2.14
N LEU A 31 19.30 2.81 -2.74
CA LEU A 31 19.27 1.40 -2.29
C LEU A 31 19.64 1.23 -0.79
N GLU A 32 20.50 2.11 -0.27
CA GLU A 32 20.90 2.08 1.15
C GLU A 32 19.75 2.36 2.12
N GLY A 33 18.65 2.96 1.67
CA GLY A 33 17.46 3.20 2.49
C GLY A 33 16.31 2.25 2.22
N ALA A 34 16.60 1.03 1.76
CA ALA A 34 15.58 0.02 1.51
C ALA A 34 14.73 -0.32 2.75
N ASP A 35 15.29 -0.16 3.94
CA ASP A 35 14.63 -0.35 5.23
C ASP A 35 13.84 0.89 5.71
N ARG A 36 13.80 1.99 4.94
CA ARG A 36 13.00 3.17 5.30
C ARG A 36 11.54 2.82 5.44
N LYS A 37 10.93 3.39 6.48
CA LYS A 37 9.53 3.21 6.86
C LYS A 37 8.78 4.52 6.75
N PHE A 38 7.45 4.44 6.84
CA PHE A 38 6.63 5.63 7.03
C PHE A 38 7.00 6.33 8.34
N ASN A 39 7.00 7.67 8.32
CA ASN A 39 7.13 8.44 9.56
C ASN A 39 5.90 8.18 10.45
N ALA A 40 6.11 7.79 11.70
CA ALA A 40 5.05 7.47 12.64
C ALA A 40 4.07 8.66 12.87
N ASP A 41 4.55 9.91 12.82
CA ASP A 41 3.68 11.09 12.90
C ASP A 41 2.82 11.24 11.63
N ALA A 42 3.35 10.87 10.46
CA ALA A 42 2.60 10.88 9.21
C ALA A 42 1.50 9.80 9.22
N VAL A 43 1.80 8.60 9.71
CA VAL A 43 0.81 7.52 9.85
C VAL A 43 -0.30 7.92 10.84
N ARG A 44 0.05 8.55 11.97
CA ARG A 44 -0.93 9.01 12.97
C ARG A 44 -1.81 10.17 12.50
N SER A 45 -1.27 11.06 11.67
CA SER A 45 -1.99 12.24 11.17
C SER A 45 -2.81 11.97 9.91
N ALA A 46 -2.53 10.88 9.20
CA ALA A 46 -3.31 10.45 8.05
C ALA A 46 -4.75 10.11 8.47
N ALA A 47 -5.74 10.61 7.72
CA ALA A 47 -7.14 10.27 7.96
C ALA A 47 -7.46 8.84 7.49
N ALA A 48 -6.75 8.39 6.45
CA ALA A 48 -6.76 7.02 5.97
C ALA A 48 -5.38 6.59 5.46
N SER A 49 -5.13 5.27 5.40
CA SER A 49 -3.90 4.69 4.83
C SER A 49 -3.64 5.14 3.38
N SER A 50 -4.71 5.37 2.62
CA SER A 50 -4.66 5.88 1.25
C SER A 50 -4.14 7.33 1.12
N ASP A 51 -4.10 8.11 2.21
CA ASP A 51 -3.54 9.46 2.22
C ASP A 51 -2.01 9.48 2.21
N LEU A 52 -1.40 8.33 2.52
CA LEU A 52 0.06 8.13 2.59
C LEU A 52 0.73 7.98 1.22
N VAL A 53 -0.01 8.21 0.13
CA VAL A 53 0.51 8.27 -1.23
C VAL A 53 -0.19 9.36 -2.04
N GLY A 54 0.55 10.02 -2.92
CA GLY A 54 -0.04 10.93 -3.90
C GLY A 54 1.00 11.70 -4.70
N HIS A 55 0.51 12.55 -5.59
CA HIS A 55 1.32 13.55 -6.28
C HIS A 55 2.14 14.40 -5.30
N LEU A 56 3.22 15.00 -5.80
CA LEU A 56 4.07 15.93 -5.06
C LEU A 56 3.23 16.91 -4.24
N ASN A 57 3.39 16.87 -2.91
CA ASN A 57 2.68 17.77 -2.01
C ASN A 57 3.55 18.17 -0.81
N MET A 58 3.92 19.45 -0.77
CA MET A 58 4.73 20.02 0.31
C MET A 58 3.97 20.20 1.63
N ILE A 59 2.63 20.10 1.64
CA ILE A 59 1.80 20.11 2.85
C ILE A 59 1.91 18.76 3.58
N HIS A 60 2.05 17.66 2.82
CA HIS A 60 2.21 16.30 3.36
C HIS A 60 3.49 15.66 2.81
N PRO A 61 4.68 16.13 3.24
CA PRO A 61 5.93 15.75 2.59
C PRO A 61 6.44 14.35 3.01
N SER A 62 6.00 13.81 4.14
CA SER A 62 6.43 12.50 4.68
C SER A 62 5.68 11.28 4.12
N ARG A 63 4.87 11.46 3.08
CA ARG A 63 4.14 10.38 2.38
C ARG A 63 4.93 9.89 1.15
N ILE A 64 4.50 8.80 0.50
CA ILE A 64 5.04 8.40 -0.81
C ILE A 64 4.72 9.50 -1.83
N GLN A 65 5.77 10.07 -2.44
CA GLN A 65 5.63 11.15 -3.42
C GLN A 65 5.73 10.61 -4.83
N ILE A 66 4.76 10.96 -5.67
CA ILE A 66 4.71 10.55 -7.07
C ILE A 66 4.95 11.77 -7.96
N PHE A 67 5.94 11.66 -8.83
CA PHE A 67 6.30 12.62 -9.85
C PHE A 67 5.83 12.09 -11.21
N GLY A 68 4.75 12.65 -11.75
CA GLY A 68 4.34 12.42 -13.13
C GLY A 68 4.86 13.51 -14.07
N ASN A 69 4.33 13.52 -15.28
CA ASN A 69 4.60 14.53 -16.30
C ASN A 69 4.38 15.96 -15.77
N GLN A 70 3.28 16.18 -15.04
CA GLN A 70 2.93 17.53 -14.56
C GLN A 70 3.91 18.04 -13.50
N GLU A 71 4.31 17.18 -12.56
CA GLU A 71 5.29 17.55 -11.53
C GLU A 71 6.65 17.81 -12.14
N ILE A 72 7.08 17.02 -13.13
CA ILE A 72 8.34 17.21 -13.84
C ILE A 72 8.32 18.51 -14.65
N ASP A 73 7.25 18.77 -15.40
CA ASP A 73 7.07 20.01 -16.15
C ASP A 73 7.05 21.23 -15.23
N TYR A 74 6.46 21.10 -14.04
CA TYR A 74 6.48 22.14 -13.02
C TYR A 74 7.91 22.38 -12.50
N HIS A 75 8.63 21.32 -12.13
CA HIS A 75 10.02 21.41 -11.68
C HIS A 75 10.96 21.97 -12.75
N ALA A 76 10.72 21.67 -14.02
CA ALA A 76 11.50 22.19 -15.14
C ALA A 76 11.31 23.71 -15.36
N LYS A 77 10.16 24.26 -14.97
CA LYS A 77 9.87 25.70 -15.06
C LYS A 77 10.45 26.52 -13.90
N LEU A 78 10.80 25.87 -12.78
CA LEU A 78 11.36 26.55 -11.62
C LEU A 78 12.82 26.96 -11.86
N PRO A 79 13.26 28.11 -11.32
CA PRO A 79 14.67 28.44 -11.22
C PRO A 79 15.44 27.36 -10.45
N SER A 80 16.68 27.07 -10.85
CA SER A 80 17.49 26.00 -10.24
C SER A 80 17.60 26.12 -8.71
N ALA A 81 17.73 27.33 -8.16
CA ALA A 81 17.78 27.55 -6.70
C ALA A 81 16.48 27.17 -5.98
N GLU A 82 15.33 27.48 -6.57
CA GLU A 82 14.02 27.14 -5.99
C GLU A 82 13.78 25.63 -6.07
N ARG A 83 14.15 24.99 -7.19
CA ARG A 83 14.07 23.55 -7.36
C ARG A 83 14.91 22.80 -6.33
N GLN A 84 16.17 23.22 -6.11
CA GLN A 84 17.05 22.65 -5.09
C GLN A 84 16.44 22.79 -3.69
N THR A 85 15.85 23.95 -3.39
CA THR A 85 15.22 24.22 -2.09
C THR A 85 14.03 23.29 -1.87
N GLN A 86 13.18 23.09 -2.88
CA GLN A 86 12.03 22.19 -2.80
C GLN A 86 12.45 20.72 -2.65
N ILE A 87 13.39 20.23 -3.47
CA ILE A 87 13.88 18.84 -3.38
C ILE A 87 14.54 18.60 -2.02
N SER A 88 15.35 19.55 -1.53
CA SER A 88 15.98 19.44 -0.22
C SER A 88 14.95 19.42 0.92
N ALA A 89 13.89 20.24 0.84
CA ALA A 89 12.82 20.26 1.84
C ALA A 89 12.00 18.96 1.82
N LEU A 90 11.72 18.42 0.63
CA LEU A 90 11.03 17.16 0.47
C LEU A 90 11.81 16.02 1.13
N ILE A 91 13.10 15.91 0.81
CA ILE A 91 13.96 14.85 1.35
C ILE A 91 14.21 15.01 2.85
N ALA A 92 14.35 16.24 3.34
CA ALA A 92 14.47 16.51 4.77
C ALA A 92 13.23 16.07 5.58
N SER A 93 12.08 15.95 4.91
CA SER A 93 10.85 15.44 5.53
C SER A 93 10.79 13.92 5.62
N ASN A 94 11.86 13.23 5.20
CA ASN A 94 12.02 11.77 5.25
C ASN A 94 10.82 11.00 4.67
N PRO A 95 10.49 11.20 3.38
CA PRO A 95 9.52 10.35 2.72
C PRO A 95 10.02 8.90 2.69
N PRO A 96 9.11 7.90 2.76
CA PRO A 96 9.48 6.49 2.68
C PRO A 96 10.11 6.15 1.33
N CYS A 97 9.54 6.65 0.23
CA CYS A 97 10.08 6.54 -1.11
C CYS A 97 9.51 7.64 -2.02
N ILE A 98 10.18 7.85 -3.16
CA ILE A 98 9.75 8.73 -4.24
C ILE A 98 9.62 7.88 -5.51
N ILE A 99 8.56 8.08 -6.28
CA ILE A 99 8.31 7.35 -7.52
C ILE A 99 8.18 8.33 -8.68
N VAL A 100 8.95 8.11 -9.74
CA VAL A 100 8.80 8.81 -11.01
C VAL A 100 7.96 7.95 -11.95
N ALA A 101 6.82 8.46 -12.36
CA ALA A 101 5.83 7.75 -13.17
C ALA A 101 5.77 8.31 -14.61
N ASP A 102 4.79 7.85 -15.38
CA ASP A 102 4.54 8.26 -16.77
C ASP A 102 5.67 7.95 -17.77
N GLY A 103 6.63 7.08 -17.40
CA GLY A 103 7.80 6.78 -18.24
C GLY A 103 8.79 7.93 -18.33
N CYS A 104 8.68 8.88 -17.41
CA CYS A 104 9.61 10.00 -17.32
C CYS A 104 10.94 9.58 -16.71
N ASN A 105 12.00 10.29 -17.08
CA ASN A 105 13.29 10.15 -16.44
C ASN A 105 13.36 11.05 -15.20
N ALA A 106 13.84 10.49 -14.09
CA ALA A 106 14.14 11.28 -12.91
C ALA A 106 15.26 12.29 -13.23
N ASP A 107 15.07 13.56 -12.86
CA ASP A 107 16.10 14.61 -13.00
C ASP A 107 17.39 14.18 -12.28
N GLU A 108 18.56 14.46 -12.88
CA GLU A 108 19.87 14.12 -12.29
C GLU A 108 20.03 14.70 -10.89
N GLU A 109 19.46 15.90 -10.69
CA GLU A 109 19.42 16.57 -9.40
C GLU A 109 18.63 15.74 -8.37
N LEU A 110 17.40 15.33 -8.71
CA LEU A 110 16.57 14.50 -7.84
C LEU A 110 17.27 13.18 -7.50
N GLN A 111 17.87 12.52 -8.49
CA GLN A 111 18.62 11.27 -8.29
C GLN A 111 19.79 11.48 -7.32
N LEU A 112 20.54 12.56 -7.47
CA LEU A 112 21.68 12.88 -6.61
C LEU A 112 21.25 13.12 -5.16
N TYR A 113 20.18 13.89 -4.93
CA TYR A 113 19.67 14.12 -3.59
C TYR A 113 19.12 12.84 -2.96
N CYS A 114 18.38 12.02 -3.73
CA CYS A 114 17.87 10.73 -3.26
C CYS A 114 19.03 9.80 -2.87
N GLN A 115 20.07 9.72 -3.70
CA GLN A 115 21.26 8.91 -3.41
C GLN A 115 21.98 9.39 -2.14
N ARG A 116 22.19 10.70 -1.98
CA ARG A 116 22.90 11.27 -0.81
C ARG A 116 22.15 11.13 0.50
N SER A 117 20.83 11.14 0.44
CA SER A 117 19.96 11.00 1.60
C SER A 117 19.54 9.56 1.86
N SER A 118 19.99 8.62 1.02
CA SER A 118 19.52 7.24 0.99
C SER A 118 17.99 7.15 0.87
N THR A 119 17.35 8.07 0.15
CA THR A 119 15.89 8.05 -0.09
C THR A 119 15.62 7.16 -1.29
N PRO A 120 14.84 6.07 -1.17
CA PRO A 120 14.50 5.19 -2.28
C PRO A 120 13.81 5.96 -3.41
N LEU A 121 14.36 5.83 -4.60
CA LEU A 121 13.81 6.41 -5.82
C LEU A 121 13.45 5.30 -6.80
N PHE A 122 12.16 5.19 -7.11
CA PHE A 122 11.64 4.25 -8.08
C PHE A 122 11.25 4.97 -9.38
N ALA A 123 11.27 4.25 -10.50
CA ALA A 123 10.70 4.71 -11.75
C ALA A 123 9.79 3.67 -12.38
N THR A 124 8.77 4.12 -13.10
CA THR A 124 7.85 3.26 -13.86
C THR A 124 7.31 3.96 -15.11
N ASN A 125 6.97 3.14 -16.10
CA ASN A 125 6.27 3.57 -17.31
C ASN A 125 4.74 3.67 -17.12
N THR A 126 4.23 3.18 -15.99
CA THR A 126 2.81 3.25 -15.62
C THR A 126 2.42 4.69 -15.31
N SER A 127 1.17 5.06 -15.61
CA SER A 127 0.72 6.44 -15.41
C SER A 127 0.70 6.83 -13.93
N ALA A 128 0.99 8.09 -13.60
CA ALA A 128 1.00 8.57 -12.22
C ALA A 128 -0.33 8.32 -11.49
N ALA A 129 -1.46 8.51 -12.19
CA ALA A 129 -2.79 8.25 -11.65
C ALA A 129 -3.00 6.77 -11.30
N GLU A 130 -2.60 5.86 -12.19
CA GLU A 130 -2.72 4.41 -11.97
C GLU A 130 -1.81 3.93 -10.84
N VAL A 131 -0.58 4.46 -10.75
CA VAL A 131 0.33 4.19 -9.62
C VAL A 131 -0.30 4.64 -8.29
N ILE A 132 -0.90 5.83 -8.26
CA ILE A 132 -1.58 6.35 -7.06
C ILE A 132 -2.73 5.44 -6.67
N ASP A 133 -3.62 5.09 -7.60
CA ASP A 133 -4.81 4.30 -7.29
C ASP A 133 -4.44 2.88 -6.83
N HIS A 134 -3.44 2.26 -7.47
CA HIS A 134 -2.92 0.96 -7.05
C HIS A 134 -2.31 1.03 -5.64
N LEU A 135 -1.42 1.99 -5.38
CA LEU A 135 -0.79 2.15 -4.06
C LEU A 135 -1.80 2.53 -2.98
N ARG A 136 -2.84 3.30 -3.29
CA ARG A 136 -3.93 3.57 -2.35
C ARG A 136 -4.64 2.28 -1.94
N PHE A 137 -4.97 1.43 -2.90
CA PHE A 137 -5.60 0.15 -2.62
C PHE A 137 -4.68 -0.76 -1.78
N TYR A 138 -3.42 -0.87 -2.20
CA TYR A 138 -2.38 -1.62 -1.49
C TYR A 138 -2.22 -1.16 -0.03
N LEU A 139 -2.03 0.15 0.20
CA LEU A 139 -1.87 0.73 1.54
C LEU A 139 -3.12 0.56 2.41
N THR A 140 -4.31 0.69 1.82
CA THR A 140 -5.58 0.38 2.51
C THR A 140 -5.63 -1.08 2.94
N LYS A 141 -5.22 -2.01 2.07
CA LYS A 141 -5.25 -3.45 2.36
C LYS A 141 -4.32 -3.83 3.51
N ILE A 142 -3.06 -3.40 3.46
CA ILE A 142 -2.08 -3.74 4.51
C ILE A 142 -2.30 -2.93 5.80
N GLY A 143 -2.92 -1.75 5.71
CA GLY A 143 -3.27 -0.91 6.85
C GLY A 143 -4.64 -1.24 7.48
N ALA A 144 -5.44 -2.10 6.86
CA ALA A 144 -6.78 -2.40 7.31
C ALA A 144 -6.78 -3.25 8.59
N PRO A 145 -7.73 -3.00 9.52
CA PRO A 145 -7.92 -3.85 10.69
C PRO A 145 -8.24 -5.30 10.27
N CYS A 146 -7.56 -6.26 10.89
CA CYS A 146 -7.74 -7.68 10.63
C CYS A 146 -8.07 -8.44 11.92
N ILE A 147 -9.00 -9.38 11.84
CA ILE A 147 -9.32 -10.32 12.91
C ILE A 147 -9.42 -11.74 12.34
N THR A 148 -9.03 -12.74 13.12
CA THR A 148 -9.28 -14.15 12.80
C THR A 148 -10.49 -14.64 13.58
N MET A 149 -11.44 -15.26 12.89
CA MET A 149 -12.63 -15.88 13.50
C MET A 149 -12.66 -17.37 13.23
N HIS A 150 -13.19 -18.14 14.19
CA HIS A 150 -13.40 -19.57 14.02
C HIS A 150 -14.74 -19.87 13.34
N GLY A 151 -14.73 -20.67 12.28
CA GLY A 151 -15.94 -21.04 11.53
C GLY A 151 -15.64 -21.51 10.11
N VAL A 152 -16.71 -21.73 9.34
CA VAL A 152 -16.63 -22.08 7.91
C VAL A 152 -17.09 -20.87 7.10
N PHE A 153 -16.24 -20.34 6.21
CA PHE A 153 -16.57 -19.21 5.34
C PHE A 153 -16.75 -19.69 3.91
N MET A 154 -17.87 -19.32 3.29
CA MET A 154 -18.31 -19.85 2.00
C MET A 154 -18.87 -18.76 1.09
N ASP A 155 -18.76 -18.97 -0.21
CA ASP A 155 -19.52 -18.25 -1.23
C ASP A 155 -20.80 -19.01 -1.57
N ILE A 156 -21.94 -18.44 -1.16
CA ILE A 156 -23.27 -18.97 -1.41
C ILE A 156 -24.03 -17.96 -2.28
N LEU A 157 -24.16 -18.28 -3.57
CA LEU A 157 -24.88 -17.45 -4.55
C LEU A 157 -24.30 -16.03 -4.71
N GLY A 158 -22.98 -15.86 -4.58
CA GLY A 158 -22.29 -14.58 -4.65
C GLY A 158 -22.30 -13.81 -3.33
N LEU A 159 -22.74 -14.43 -2.22
CA LEU A 159 -22.73 -13.86 -0.89
C LEU A 159 -21.68 -14.58 -0.04
N GLY A 160 -20.80 -13.81 0.61
CA GLY A 160 -19.89 -14.33 1.63
C GLY A 160 -20.66 -14.65 2.91
N VAL A 161 -20.77 -15.94 3.25
CA VAL A 161 -21.49 -16.43 4.43
C VAL A 161 -20.52 -17.08 5.40
N LEU A 162 -20.46 -16.55 6.62
CA LEU A 162 -19.71 -17.16 7.74
C LEU A 162 -20.65 -18.00 8.60
N ILE A 163 -20.37 -19.30 8.66
CA ILE A 163 -21.07 -20.26 9.51
C ILE A 163 -20.28 -20.41 10.82
N THR A 164 -20.84 -19.90 11.91
CA THR A 164 -20.26 -19.99 13.26
C THR A 164 -21.11 -20.86 14.19
N GLY A 165 -20.55 -21.25 15.33
CA GLY A 165 -21.20 -22.11 16.31
C GLY A 165 -20.18 -22.87 17.16
N GLU A 166 -20.65 -23.51 18.24
CA GLU A 166 -19.80 -24.31 19.12
C GLU A 166 -19.09 -25.45 18.36
N SER A 167 -17.97 -25.91 18.91
CA SER A 167 -17.22 -27.03 18.33
C SER A 167 -18.06 -28.33 18.38
N GLY A 168 -18.01 -29.12 17.31
CA GLY A 168 -18.76 -30.37 17.20
C GLY A 168 -20.25 -30.23 16.85
N LEU A 169 -20.76 -29.03 16.57
CA LEU A 169 -22.17 -28.83 16.14
C LEU A 169 -22.45 -29.13 14.66
N GLY A 170 -21.48 -29.67 13.92
CA GLY A 170 -21.68 -30.02 12.52
C GLY A 170 -21.36 -28.91 11.51
N LYS A 171 -20.54 -27.90 11.87
CA LYS A 171 -20.24 -26.75 11.00
C LYS A 171 -19.56 -27.17 9.71
N SER A 172 -18.52 -28.00 9.83
CA SER A 172 -17.76 -28.51 8.69
C SER A 172 -18.59 -29.50 7.87
N GLU A 173 -19.46 -30.28 8.51
CA GLU A 173 -20.41 -31.18 7.84
C GLU A 173 -21.45 -30.40 7.01
N LEU A 174 -21.99 -29.31 7.56
CA LEU A 174 -22.87 -28.41 6.81
C LEU A 174 -22.10 -27.75 5.65
N GLY A 175 -20.86 -27.33 5.89
CA GLY A 175 -19.99 -26.78 4.85
C GLY A 175 -19.78 -27.77 3.70
N LEU A 176 -19.44 -29.02 4.00
CA LEU A 176 -19.26 -30.08 3.01
C LEU A 176 -20.54 -30.36 2.22
N GLU A 177 -21.71 -30.33 2.85
CA GLU A 177 -22.99 -30.49 2.18
C GLU A 177 -23.34 -29.31 1.27
N LEU A 178 -22.90 -28.09 1.60
CA LEU A 178 -23.05 -26.93 0.73
C LEU A 178 -22.09 -27.00 -0.48
N ILE A 179 -20.86 -27.50 -0.28
CA ILE A 179 -19.93 -27.78 -1.38
C ILE A 179 -20.52 -28.82 -2.34
N SER A 180 -21.13 -29.88 -1.82
CA SER A 180 -21.77 -30.93 -2.65
C SER A 180 -22.90 -30.39 -3.53
N ARG A 181 -23.52 -29.27 -3.12
CA ARG A 181 -24.54 -28.52 -3.87
C ARG A 181 -23.99 -27.45 -4.81
N GLY A 182 -22.66 -27.34 -4.92
CA GLY A 182 -21.98 -26.43 -5.85
C GLY A 182 -21.65 -25.05 -5.27
N HIS A 183 -21.69 -24.87 -3.95
CA HIS A 183 -21.23 -23.63 -3.31
C HIS A 183 -19.70 -23.63 -3.12
N GLY A 184 -19.10 -22.44 -3.10
CA GLY A 184 -17.66 -22.28 -2.95
C GLY A 184 -17.22 -22.31 -1.49
N LEU A 185 -16.20 -23.09 -1.16
CA LEU A 185 -15.51 -22.99 0.12
C LEU A 185 -14.42 -21.91 0.02
N VAL A 186 -14.38 -21.00 0.98
CA VAL A 186 -13.31 -20.01 1.10
C VAL A 186 -12.32 -20.42 2.19
N ALA A 187 -12.80 -20.80 3.37
CA ALA A 187 -11.97 -21.21 4.50
C ALA A 187 -12.75 -22.13 5.47
N ASP A 188 -12.04 -23.02 6.16
CA ASP A 188 -12.55 -23.90 7.22
C ASP A 188 -11.68 -23.74 8.47
N ASP A 189 -12.29 -23.95 9.64
CA ASP A 189 -11.72 -23.73 10.97
C ASP A 189 -11.35 -22.27 11.30
N ALA A 190 -10.48 -21.63 10.53
CA ALA A 190 -10.01 -20.27 10.77
C ALA A 190 -10.21 -19.39 9.53
N VAL A 191 -10.72 -18.18 9.74
CA VAL A 191 -11.01 -17.21 8.67
C VAL A 191 -10.47 -15.86 9.07
N ASP A 192 -9.61 -15.28 8.22
CA ASP A 192 -9.12 -13.92 8.39
C ASP A 192 -10.11 -12.95 7.74
N PHE A 193 -10.60 -12.00 8.53
CA PHE A 193 -11.45 -10.91 8.08
C PHE A 193 -10.69 -9.59 8.11
N THR A 194 -10.66 -8.89 6.98
CA THR A 194 -10.03 -7.58 6.82
C THR A 194 -11.06 -6.53 6.41
N ARG A 195 -11.12 -5.41 7.13
CA ARG A 195 -12.06 -4.32 6.81
C ARG A 195 -11.43 -3.29 5.87
N LEU A 196 -11.68 -3.41 4.56
CA LEU A 196 -11.12 -2.50 3.53
C LEU A 196 -11.90 -1.19 3.36
N GLY A 197 -13.11 -1.09 3.92
CA GLY A 197 -13.93 0.12 3.88
C GLY A 197 -14.94 0.17 5.02
N PRO A 198 -15.71 1.27 5.16
CA PRO A 198 -16.71 1.39 6.23
C PRO A 198 -17.75 0.26 6.21
N ASP A 199 -18.20 -0.11 5.00
CA ASP A 199 -19.23 -1.12 4.77
C ASP A 199 -18.72 -2.31 3.93
N TYR A 200 -17.40 -2.51 3.86
CA TYR A 200 -16.78 -3.57 3.08
C TYR A 200 -15.80 -4.39 3.92
N ILE A 201 -16.04 -5.70 3.99
CA ILE A 201 -15.21 -6.68 4.68
C ILE A 201 -14.83 -7.78 3.69
N GLU A 202 -13.55 -8.10 3.62
CA GLU A 202 -13.00 -9.23 2.88
C GLU A 202 -12.72 -10.38 3.85
N GLY A 203 -13.05 -11.61 3.46
CA GLY A 203 -12.71 -12.82 4.22
C GLY A 203 -11.84 -13.74 3.38
N ARG A 204 -10.77 -14.31 3.98
CA ARG A 204 -9.85 -15.23 3.31
C ARG A 204 -9.41 -16.37 4.22
N CYS A 205 -8.91 -17.44 3.60
CA CYS A 205 -8.17 -18.48 4.31
C CYS A 205 -6.82 -17.91 4.79
N PRO A 206 -6.42 -18.11 6.06
CA PRO A 206 -5.10 -17.72 6.55
C PRO A 206 -3.96 -18.41 5.77
N GLU A 207 -2.81 -17.75 5.66
CA GLU A 207 -1.58 -18.37 5.15
C GLU A 207 -1.01 -19.32 6.22
N ILE A 208 -0.68 -20.56 5.81
CA ILE A 208 -0.15 -21.64 6.67
C ILE A 208 1.35 -21.47 6.90
#